data_AF-A0A6P5GJ78-F1
#
_entry.id   AF-A0A6P5GJ78-F1
#
_cell.length_a   1.000
_cell.length_b   1.000
_cell.length_c   1.000
_cell.angle_alpha   90.00
_cell.angle_beta   90.00
_cell.angle_gamma   90.00
#
_symmetry.space_group_name_H-M   'P 1'
#
loop_
_entity.id
_entity.type
_entity.pdbx_description
1 polymer ?
#
loop_
_entity_poly.entity_id
_entity_poly.type
_entity_poly.pdbx_seq_one_letter_code
_entity_poly.pdbx_strand_id
1 'polypeptide(L)'
;MVRSLLFHHYLYIKTCLNLAISRIKLLRNKREVQLINMRKEIFQYLQTGQEAIARIRVEHVIREQNILAAYEIIELFCEFILARVPILETQSKDCPLELQEAIASVIFASPRCSDLPELMQLRNLFGAKYGKEFVSVASELRPDSSVNRLIIEKLTVRAPPPDLKLKILKAIAHEYNLNWDDSNTEAEFNKKYEDLLDGSQPLSRREYLVESSSIILLPKDGSSVSPPAEGNTNQLLQPLVPPTKSHSVETGHISPTRTDGVIINNSQAGPPADEKSRMRRNASDVLEKARAAIAAAERACAAARAAADLVREKSPCAATSDAHIGI
;
A
#
# COMPACT_ATOMS: atom_id res chain seq x y z
N MET A 1 21.70 30.45 -18.58
CA MET A 1 21.78 29.09 -18.01
C MET A 1 20.74 28.83 -16.92
N VAL A 2 20.68 29.65 -15.86
CA VAL A 2 19.78 29.42 -14.69
C VAL A 2 18.28 29.35 -15.04
N ARG A 3 17.78 30.21 -15.94
CA ARG A 3 16.37 30.17 -16.40
C ARG A 3 15.98 28.86 -17.10
N SER A 4 16.91 28.22 -17.81
CA SER A 4 16.66 26.97 -18.53
C SER A 4 16.59 25.76 -17.58
N LEU A 5 17.44 25.75 -16.54
CA LEU A 5 17.39 24.74 -15.46
C LEU A 5 16.11 24.85 -14.61
N LEU A 6 15.67 26.07 -14.30
CA LEU A 6 14.42 26.30 -13.56
C LEU A 6 13.19 25.83 -14.33
N PHE A 7 13.15 26.09 -15.65
CA PHE A 7 12.07 25.62 -16.51
C PHE A 7 12.00 24.08 -16.57
N HIS A 8 13.16 23.41 -16.63
CA HIS A 8 13.21 21.95 -16.61
C HIS A 8 12.78 21.36 -15.27
N HIS A 9 13.20 21.95 -14.15
CA HIS A 9 12.81 21.53 -12.81
C HIS A 9 11.30 21.67 -12.58
N TYR A 10 10.73 22.78 -13.06
CA TYR A 10 9.30 23.05 -13.05
C TYR A 10 8.49 22.02 -13.86
N LEU A 11 8.91 21.76 -15.09
CA LEU A 11 8.22 20.80 -15.97
C LEU A 11 8.24 19.40 -15.35
N TYR A 12 9.33 19.06 -14.67
CA TYR A 12 9.47 17.81 -13.96
C TYR A 12 8.54 17.72 -12.73
N ILE A 13 8.43 18.77 -11.90
CA ILE A 13 7.44 18.83 -10.81
C ILE A 13 6.03 18.61 -11.37
N LYS A 14 5.65 19.33 -12.43
CA LYS A 14 4.35 19.19 -13.08
C LYS A 14 4.09 17.75 -13.53
N THR A 15 5.10 17.10 -14.10
CA THR A 15 5.01 15.73 -14.58
C THR A 15 4.84 14.75 -13.42
N CYS A 16 5.66 14.87 -12.37
CA CYS A 16 5.57 14.05 -11.17
C CYS A 16 4.20 14.19 -10.47
N LEU A 17 3.63 15.40 -10.41
CA LEU A 17 2.29 15.63 -9.85
C LEU A 17 1.20 14.89 -10.65
N ASN A 18 1.20 14.97 -11.98
CA ASN A 18 0.22 14.27 -12.82
C ASN A 18 0.32 12.75 -12.68
N LEU A 19 1.55 12.21 -12.63
CA LEU A 19 1.79 10.80 -12.41
C LEU A 19 1.32 10.35 -11.02
N ALA A 20 1.61 11.15 -9.98
CA ALA A 20 1.14 10.89 -8.61
C ALA A 20 -0.39 10.83 -8.54
N ILE A 21 -1.09 11.83 -9.08
CA ILE A 21 -2.56 11.87 -9.11
C ILE A 21 -3.13 10.65 -9.82
N SER A 22 -2.61 10.33 -11.00
CA SER A 22 -3.06 9.17 -11.79
C SER A 22 -2.86 7.85 -11.03
N ARG A 23 -1.73 7.72 -10.34
CA ARG A 23 -1.42 6.52 -9.56
C ARG A 23 -2.26 6.41 -8.29
N ILE A 24 -2.49 7.51 -7.59
CA ILE A 24 -3.35 7.53 -6.40
C ILE A 24 -4.74 7.01 -6.76
N LYS A 25 -5.33 7.46 -7.87
CA LYS A 25 -6.63 6.97 -8.36
C LYS A 25 -6.65 5.44 -8.55
N LEU A 26 -5.60 4.88 -9.16
CA LEU A 26 -5.46 3.43 -9.33
C LEU A 26 -5.32 2.69 -7.99
N LEU A 27 -4.49 3.21 -7.09
CA LEU A 27 -4.25 2.60 -5.78
C LEU A 27 -5.48 2.65 -4.87
N ARG A 28 -6.28 3.71 -4.93
CA ARG A 28 -7.54 3.84 -4.21
C ARG A 28 -8.51 2.72 -4.63
N ASN A 29 -8.76 2.58 -5.93
CA ASN A 29 -9.61 1.51 -6.47
C ASN A 29 -9.14 0.11 -6.03
N LYS A 30 -7.82 -0.15 -6.10
CA LYS A 30 -7.24 -1.42 -5.66
C LYS A 30 -7.50 -1.66 -4.16
N ARG A 31 -7.29 -0.64 -3.32
CA ARG A 31 -7.36 -0.76 -1.87
C ARG A 31 -8.81 -0.84 -1.37
N GLU A 32 -9.76 -0.19 -2.04
CA GLU A 32 -11.19 -0.36 -1.77
C GLU A 32 -11.63 -1.81 -1.93
N VAL A 33 -11.23 -2.47 -3.03
CA VAL A 33 -11.50 -3.91 -3.24
C VAL A 33 -10.84 -4.76 -2.15
N GLN A 34 -9.60 -4.44 -1.77
CA GLN A 34 -8.92 -5.13 -0.68
C GLN A 34 -9.66 -4.97 0.65
N LEU A 35 -10.16 -3.77 0.98
CA LEU A 35 -10.92 -3.51 2.20
C LEU A 35 -12.22 -4.31 2.25
N ILE A 36 -12.94 -4.44 1.12
CA ILE A 36 -14.14 -5.28 1.03
C ILE A 36 -13.79 -6.74 1.37
N ASN A 37 -12.71 -7.26 0.80
CA ASN A 37 -12.27 -8.64 1.08
C ASN A 37 -11.83 -8.82 2.54
N MET A 38 -11.07 -7.89 3.09
CA MET A 38 -10.63 -7.96 4.49
C MET A 38 -11.80 -7.89 5.47
N ARG A 39 -12.83 -7.07 5.20
CA ARG A 39 -14.05 -7.03 6.02
C ARG A 39 -14.79 -8.36 5.97
N LYS A 40 -14.88 -8.99 4.80
CA LYS A 40 -15.45 -10.32 4.63
C LYS A 40 -14.66 -11.40 5.39
N GLU A 41 -13.33 -11.34 5.39
CA GLU A 41 -12.48 -12.23 6.19
C GLU A 41 -12.75 -12.06 7.69
N ILE A 42 -12.87 -10.81 8.18
CA ILE A 42 -13.22 -10.55 9.58
C ILE A 42 -14.57 -11.18 9.93
N PHE A 43 -15.57 -11.01 9.07
CA PHE A 43 -16.87 -11.65 9.27
C PHE A 43 -16.74 -13.19 9.40
N GLN A 44 -15.94 -13.84 8.56
CA GLN A 44 -15.70 -15.29 8.65
C GLN A 44 -15.03 -15.70 9.96
N TYR A 45 -14.09 -14.89 10.47
CA TYR A 45 -13.47 -15.16 11.78
C TYR A 45 -14.47 -15.01 12.93
N LEU A 46 -15.35 -14.00 12.89
CA LEU A 46 -16.41 -13.84 13.89
C LEU A 46 -17.41 -15.00 13.83
N GLN A 47 -17.82 -15.42 12.63
CA GLN A 47 -18.75 -16.54 12.43
C GLN A 47 -18.20 -17.87 12.96
N THR A 48 -16.89 -18.09 12.87
CA THR A 48 -16.22 -19.31 13.33
C THR A 48 -15.75 -19.24 14.79
N GLY A 49 -16.03 -18.14 15.51
CA GLY A 49 -15.62 -17.94 16.90
C GLY A 49 -14.12 -17.64 17.10
N GLN A 50 -13.38 -17.36 16.02
CA GLN A 50 -11.95 -17.05 16.05
C GLN A 50 -11.69 -15.57 16.39
N GLU A 51 -12.22 -15.10 17.51
CA GLU A 51 -12.22 -13.67 17.88
C GLU A 51 -10.81 -13.09 18.05
N ALA A 52 -9.85 -13.87 18.55
CA ALA A 52 -8.46 -13.44 18.68
C ALA A 52 -7.87 -13.02 17.31
N ILE A 53 -8.17 -13.76 16.25
CA ILE A 53 -7.73 -13.43 14.89
C ILE A 53 -8.48 -12.19 14.38
N ALA A 54 -9.79 -12.11 14.61
CA ALA A 54 -10.60 -10.94 14.23
C ALA A 54 -10.07 -9.64 14.88
N ARG A 55 -9.68 -9.68 16.17
CA ARG A 55 -9.10 -8.55 16.90
C ARG A 55 -7.77 -8.06 16.30
N ILE A 56 -6.93 -8.96 15.82
CA ILE A 56 -5.67 -8.60 15.13
C ILE A 56 -5.97 -8.06 13.72
N ARG A 57 -6.87 -8.72 12.99
CA ARG A 57 -7.21 -8.35 11.60
C ARG A 57 -7.96 -7.03 11.49
N VAL A 58 -8.79 -6.66 12.46
CA VAL A 58 -9.48 -5.35 12.45
C VAL A 58 -8.50 -4.19 12.55
N GLU A 59 -7.38 -4.35 13.26
CA GLU A 59 -6.34 -3.32 13.29
C GLU A 59 -5.73 -3.10 11.90
N HIS A 60 -5.52 -4.19 11.15
CA HIS A 60 -5.03 -4.09 9.79
C HIS A 60 -6.04 -3.37 8.88
N VAL A 61 -7.33 -3.70 9.00
CA VAL A 61 -8.39 -2.98 8.27
C VAL A 61 -8.40 -1.48 8.59
N ILE A 62 -8.24 -1.10 9.86
CA ILE A 62 -8.18 0.32 10.25
C ILE A 62 -6.96 1.01 9.65
N ARG A 63 -5.78 0.36 9.66
CA ARG A 63 -4.57 0.91 9.02
C ARG A 63 -4.79 1.12 7.52
N GLU A 64 -5.39 0.16 6.83
CA GLU A 64 -5.70 0.26 5.40
C GLU A 64 -6.72 1.37 5.09
N GLN A 65 -7.75 1.53 5.95
CA GLN A 65 -8.70 2.65 5.86
C GLN A 65 -8.01 4.00 6.05
N ASN A 66 -7.08 4.10 7.00
CA ASN A 66 -6.31 5.32 7.23
C ASN A 66 -5.43 5.68 6.03
N ILE A 67 -4.77 4.70 5.40
CA ILE A 67 -4.00 4.96 4.18
C ILE A 67 -4.91 5.40 3.04
N LEU A 68 -6.08 4.77 2.86
CA LEU A 68 -7.04 5.18 1.85
C LEU A 68 -7.49 6.64 2.06
N ALA A 69 -7.83 7.01 3.29
CA ALA A 69 -8.17 8.39 3.64
C ALA A 69 -7.00 9.36 3.44
N ALA A 70 -5.76 8.94 3.73
CA ALA A 70 -4.59 9.76 3.47
C ALA A 70 -4.37 10.00 1.96
N TYR A 71 -4.63 9.00 1.12
CA TYR A 71 -4.54 9.13 -0.34
C TYR A 71 -5.51 10.19 -0.89
N GLU A 72 -6.71 10.31 -0.33
CA GLU A 72 -7.67 11.36 -0.73
C GLU A 72 -7.12 12.76 -0.44
N ILE A 73 -6.50 12.96 0.72
CA ILE A 73 -5.92 14.25 1.10
C ILE A 73 -4.67 14.55 0.26
N ILE A 74 -3.82 13.56 0.02
CA ILE A 74 -2.61 13.71 -0.81
C ILE A 74 -2.98 14.03 -2.26
N GLU A 75 -4.01 13.37 -2.81
CA GLU A 75 -4.53 13.65 -4.15
C GLU A 75 -4.96 15.10 -4.28
N LEU A 76 -5.77 15.58 -3.32
CA LEU A 76 -6.20 16.97 -3.25
C LEU A 76 -5.02 17.95 -3.21
N PHE A 77 -4.00 17.67 -2.37
CA PHE A 77 -2.82 18.53 -2.33
C PHE A 77 -2.00 18.48 -3.62
N CYS A 78 -1.88 17.33 -4.27
CA CYS A 78 -1.21 17.24 -5.57
C CYS A 78 -1.95 18.04 -6.64
N GLU A 79 -3.29 17.96 -6.69
CA GLU A 79 -4.12 18.76 -7.61
C GLU A 79 -4.03 20.26 -7.32
N PHE A 80 -4.06 20.63 -6.04
CA PHE A 80 -3.94 22.02 -5.59
C PHE A 80 -2.59 22.64 -5.97
N ILE A 81 -1.49 21.91 -5.75
CA ILE A 81 -0.16 22.33 -6.17
C ILE A 81 -0.12 22.42 -7.69
N LEU A 82 -0.61 21.40 -8.41
CA LEU A 82 -0.62 21.33 -9.87
C LEU A 82 -1.33 22.53 -10.50
N ALA A 83 -2.46 22.97 -9.93
CA ALA A 83 -3.20 24.15 -10.40
C ALA A 83 -2.42 25.46 -10.22
N ARG A 84 -1.51 25.52 -9.24
CA ARG A 84 -0.71 26.70 -8.87
C ARG A 84 0.76 26.54 -9.21
N VAL A 85 1.10 25.55 -10.03
CA VAL A 85 2.45 25.29 -10.47
C VAL A 85 3.13 26.54 -11.05
N PRO A 86 2.48 27.47 -11.80
CA PRO A 86 3.12 28.73 -12.24
C PRO A 86 3.65 29.62 -11.11
N ILE A 87 3.02 29.61 -9.93
CA ILE A 87 3.51 30.36 -8.75
C ILE A 87 4.86 29.79 -8.29
N LEU A 88 5.08 28.49 -8.49
CA LEU A 88 6.36 27.82 -8.26
C LEU A 88 7.43 28.18 -9.30
N GLU A 89 7.12 28.86 -10.41
CA GLU A 89 8.14 29.33 -11.35
C GLU A 89 8.89 30.57 -10.84
N THR A 90 8.28 31.27 -9.88
CA THR A 90 8.87 32.46 -9.26
C THR A 90 10.21 32.10 -8.60
N GLN A 91 11.22 32.97 -8.79
CA GLN A 91 12.58 32.77 -8.26
C GLN A 91 12.71 32.94 -6.74
N SER A 92 11.60 32.91 -5.99
CA SER A 92 11.64 33.02 -4.54
C SER A 92 12.34 31.79 -3.94
N LYS A 93 13.27 32.05 -3.02
CA LYS A 93 13.95 31.01 -2.25
C LYS A 93 13.04 30.39 -1.20
N ASP A 94 12.02 31.13 -0.78
CA ASP A 94 11.04 30.71 0.22
C ASP A 94 9.79 30.12 -0.43
N CYS A 95 9.17 29.18 0.29
CA CYS A 95 7.91 28.56 -0.12
C CYS A 95 6.76 29.57 0.04
N PRO A 96 5.93 29.80 -1.00
CA PRO A 96 4.74 30.63 -0.87
C PRO A 96 3.82 30.10 0.22
N LEU A 97 3.31 30.99 1.09
CA LEU A 97 2.46 30.63 2.23
C LEU A 97 1.22 29.84 1.79
N GLU A 98 0.62 30.22 0.66
CA GLU A 98 -0.56 29.54 0.10
C GLU A 98 -0.32 28.08 -0.27
N LEU A 99 0.93 27.70 -0.59
CA LEU A 99 1.31 26.35 -1.00
C LEU A 99 2.04 25.58 0.11
N GLN A 100 2.42 26.27 1.18
CA GLN A 100 3.30 25.74 2.21
C GLN A 100 2.70 24.51 2.89
N GLU A 101 1.40 24.53 3.20
CA GLU A 101 0.73 23.39 3.81
C GLU A 101 0.71 22.17 2.88
N ALA A 102 0.31 22.38 1.62
CA ALA A 102 0.21 21.29 0.65
C ALA A 102 1.58 20.64 0.37
N ILE A 103 2.62 21.47 0.17
CA ILE A 103 3.98 21.01 -0.12
C ILE A 103 4.57 20.29 1.10
N ALA A 104 4.45 20.88 2.29
CA ALA A 104 4.93 20.25 3.53
C ALA A 104 4.23 18.90 3.78
N SER A 105 2.92 18.83 3.53
CA SER A 105 2.14 17.60 3.66
C SER A 105 2.56 16.51 2.68
N VAL A 106 2.83 16.87 1.41
CA VAL A 106 3.38 15.95 0.42
C VAL A 106 4.74 15.42 0.87
N ILE A 107 5.65 16.31 1.33
CA ILE A 107 6.98 15.92 1.83
C ILE A 107 6.89 14.94 3.00
N PHE A 108 6.00 15.23 3.95
CA PHE A 108 5.76 14.37 5.11
C PHE A 108 5.22 13.00 4.70
N ALA A 109 4.34 12.95 3.69
CA ALA A 109 3.76 11.70 3.20
C ALA A 109 4.77 10.85 2.40
N SER A 110 5.74 11.46 1.70
CA SER A 110 6.67 10.76 0.80
C SER A 110 7.32 9.50 1.37
N PRO A 111 7.96 9.51 2.56
CA PRO A 111 8.58 8.29 3.11
C PRO A 111 7.57 7.28 3.68
N ARG A 112 6.31 7.69 3.88
CA ARG A 112 5.26 6.87 4.50
C ARG A 112 4.39 6.14 3.46
N CYS A 113 4.44 6.56 2.21
CA CYS A 113 3.68 5.99 1.11
C CYS A 113 4.61 5.35 0.07
N SER A 114 5.15 4.15 0.36
CA SER A 114 6.07 3.43 -0.53
C SER A 114 5.47 3.08 -1.90
N ASP A 115 4.16 2.93 -1.98
CA ASP A 115 3.43 2.70 -3.24
C ASP A 115 3.41 3.93 -4.16
N LEU A 116 3.91 5.09 -3.69
CA LEU A 116 3.92 6.38 -4.37
C LEU A 116 5.34 7.00 -4.43
N PRO A 117 6.28 6.43 -5.19
CA PRO A 117 7.63 6.94 -5.39
C PRO A 117 7.66 8.31 -6.09
N GLU A 118 6.60 8.77 -6.78
CA GLU A 118 6.51 10.15 -7.26
C GLU A 118 6.57 11.15 -6.09
N LEU A 119 6.00 10.81 -4.92
CA LEU A 119 6.09 11.69 -3.75
C LEU A 119 7.53 11.82 -3.27
N MET A 120 8.33 10.76 -3.39
CA MET A 120 9.78 10.82 -3.09
C MET A 120 10.52 11.70 -4.09
N GLN A 121 10.16 11.63 -5.38
CA GLN A 121 10.70 12.54 -6.39
C GLN A 121 10.33 14.00 -6.07
N LEU A 122 9.05 14.27 -5.76
CA LEU A 122 8.57 15.60 -5.37
C LEU A 122 9.30 16.13 -4.14
N ARG A 123 9.51 15.30 -3.11
CA ARG A 123 10.31 15.67 -1.93
C ARG A 123 11.72 16.11 -2.30
N ASN A 124 12.39 15.37 -3.20
CA ASN A 124 13.75 15.72 -3.64
C ASN A 124 13.76 17.04 -4.42
N LEU A 125 12.76 17.27 -5.28
CA LEU A 125 12.61 18.51 -6.04
C LEU A 125 12.33 19.71 -5.14
N PHE A 126 11.44 19.56 -4.16
CA PHE A 126 11.19 20.61 -3.18
C PHE A 126 12.39 20.85 -2.27
N GLY A 127 13.15 19.81 -1.92
CA GLY A 127 14.41 19.96 -1.18
C GLY A 127 15.50 20.68 -1.98
N ALA A 128 15.59 20.44 -3.29
CA ALA A 128 16.49 21.18 -4.17
C ALA A 128 16.10 22.66 -4.30
N LYS A 129 14.79 22.96 -4.27
CA LYS A 129 14.26 24.32 -4.43
C LYS A 129 14.27 25.14 -3.13
N TYR A 130 13.71 24.60 -2.06
CA TYR A 130 13.48 25.29 -0.78
C TYR A 130 14.50 24.95 0.30
N GLY A 131 15.41 24.02 0.01
CA GLY A 131 16.47 23.59 0.92
C GLY A 131 16.10 22.37 1.76
N LYS A 132 17.14 21.74 2.32
CA LYS A 132 17.01 20.52 3.13
C LYS A 132 16.35 20.78 4.49
N GLU A 133 16.54 21.98 5.05
CA GLU A 133 15.89 22.38 6.31
C GLU A 133 14.38 22.37 6.19
N PHE A 134 13.83 22.93 5.12
CA PHE A 134 12.39 22.91 4.86
C PHE A 134 11.84 21.48 4.81
N VAL A 135 12.59 20.57 4.17
CA VAL A 135 12.22 19.15 4.10
C VAL A 135 12.29 18.48 5.47
N SER A 136 13.33 18.77 6.28
CA SER A 136 13.49 18.22 7.62
C SER A 136 12.39 18.71 8.57
N VAL A 137 12.09 20.02 8.59
CA VAL A 137 10.96 20.61 9.34
C VAL A 137 9.67 19.85 9.08
N ALA A 138 9.31 19.64 7.82
CA ALA A 138 8.11 18.91 7.44
C ALA A 138 8.18 17.41 7.75
N SER A 139 9.32 16.76 7.54
CA SER A 139 9.48 15.31 7.73
C SER A 139 9.41 14.91 9.21
N GLU A 140 9.99 15.74 10.08
CA GLU A 140 10.15 15.51 11.52
C GLU A 140 9.05 16.17 12.37
N LEU A 141 8.10 16.87 11.74
CA LEU A 141 7.02 17.60 12.42
C LEU A 141 7.53 18.58 13.47
N ARG A 142 8.55 19.38 13.12
CA ARG A 142 9.05 20.46 13.99
C ARG A 142 7.92 21.48 14.27
N PRO A 143 8.00 22.30 15.34
CA PRO A 143 6.92 23.21 15.74
C PRO A 143 6.49 24.23 14.67
N ASP A 144 7.37 24.54 13.72
CA ASP A 144 7.17 25.40 12.56
C ASP A 144 6.67 24.64 11.31
N SER A 145 6.40 23.34 11.44
CA SER A 145 5.89 22.52 10.34
C SER A 145 4.45 22.90 9.99
N SER A 146 4.24 23.24 8.72
CA SER A 146 2.92 23.54 8.16
C SER A 146 2.20 22.28 7.69
N VAL A 147 2.52 21.10 8.22
CA VAL A 147 1.95 19.83 7.74
C VAL A 147 0.48 19.74 8.18
N ASN A 148 -0.38 19.29 7.26
CA ASN A 148 -1.79 19.11 7.54
C ASN A 148 -2.02 18.07 8.66
N ARG A 149 -2.78 18.46 9.67
CA ARG A 149 -3.01 17.64 10.88
C ARG A 149 -3.69 16.31 10.59
N LEU A 150 -4.60 16.26 9.62
CA LEU A 150 -5.31 15.04 9.26
C LEU A 150 -4.36 14.03 8.60
N ILE A 151 -3.46 14.49 7.72
CA ILE A 151 -2.42 13.62 7.15
C ILE A 151 -1.51 13.04 8.24
N ILE A 152 -1.14 13.85 9.24
CA ILE A 152 -0.35 13.36 10.38
C ILE A 152 -1.12 12.26 11.11
N GLU A 153 -2.39 12.51 11.45
CA GLU A 153 -3.23 11.53 12.14
C GLU A 153 -3.35 10.21 11.35
N LYS A 154 -3.56 10.28 10.03
CA LYS A 154 -3.77 9.10 9.19
C LYS A 154 -2.49 8.32 8.89
N LEU A 155 -1.35 8.98 8.71
CA LEU A 155 -0.09 8.32 8.33
C LEU A 155 0.83 8.02 9.52
N THR A 156 0.50 8.48 10.73
CA THR A 156 1.27 8.13 11.93
C THR A 156 1.03 6.67 12.31
N VAL A 157 2.12 5.94 12.51
CA VAL A 157 2.06 4.55 13.00
C VAL A 157 1.68 4.59 14.48
N ARG A 158 0.38 4.42 14.76
CA ARG A 158 -0.17 4.32 16.10
C ARG A 158 -1.12 3.13 16.19
N ALA A 159 -1.11 2.44 17.33
CA ALA A 159 -2.13 1.43 17.61
C ALA A 159 -3.53 2.08 17.60
N PRO A 160 -4.51 1.51 16.87
CA PRO A 160 -5.88 2.00 16.92
C PRO A 160 -6.46 1.89 18.33
N PRO A 161 -7.24 2.88 18.80
CA PRO A 161 -7.86 2.81 20.11
C PRO A 161 -8.85 1.63 20.20
N PRO A 162 -9.00 1.00 21.38
CA PRO A 162 -9.86 -0.17 21.57
C PRO A 162 -11.31 0.09 21.14
N ASP A 163 -11.85 1.27 21.45
CA ASP A 163 -13.21 1.66 21.10
C ASP A 163 -13.45 1.67 19.58
N LEU A 164 -12.46 2.13 18.81
CA LEU A 164 -12.54 2.13 17.34
C LEU A 164 -12.50 0.70 16.81
N LYS A 165 -11.65 -0.17 17.35
CA LYS A 165 -11.58 -1.59 16.97
C LYS A 165 -12.92 -2.27 17.19
N LEU A 166 -13.50 -2.10 18.38
CA LEU A 166 -14.80 -2.65 18.74
C LEU A 166 -15.92 -2.11 17.84
N LYS A 167 -15.93 -0.79 17.59
CA LYS A 167 -16.90 -0.14 16.69
C LYS A 167 -16.87 -0.72 15.28
N ILE A 168 -15.67 -0.95 14.72
CA ILE A 168 -15.53 -1.52 13.37
C ILE A 168 -15.97 -2.99 13.34
N LEU A 169 -15.62 -3.79 14.36
CA LEU A 169 -16.09 -5.18 14.47
C LEU A 169 -17.62 -5.26 14.52
N LYS A 170 -18.26 -4.43 15.36
CA LYS A 170 -19.73 -4.32 15.44
C LYS A 170 -20.35 -3.92 14.09
N ALA A 171 -19.75 -2.95 13.40
CA ALA A 171 -20.21 -2.52 12.08
C ALA A 171 -20.14 -3.65 11.04
N ILE A 172 -19.09 -4.47 11.06
CA ILE A 172 -18.93 -5.63 10.17
C ILE A 172 -19.96 -6.72 10.52
N ALA A 173 -20.12 -7.05 11.80
CA ALA A 173 -21.12 -8.03 12.24
C ALA A 173 -22.54 -7.62 11.78
N HIS A 174 -22.89 -6.35 11.96
CA HIS A 174 -24.17 -5.81 11.49
C HIS A 174 -24.32 -5.81 9.96
N GLU A 175 -23.26 -5.45 9.21
CA GLU A 175 -23.27 -5.46 7.74
C GLU A 175 -23.64 -6.83 7.15
N TYR A 176 -23.21 -7.92 7.80
CA TYR A 176 -23.49 -9.30 7.37
C TYR A 176 -24.60 -9.99 8.19
N ASN A 177 -25.36 -9.24 8.99
CA ASN A 177 -26.45 -9.75 9.84
C ASN A 177 -26.03 -10.88 10.80
N LEU A 178 -24.83 -10.79 11.35
CA LEU A 178 -24.32 -11.72 12.36
C LEU A 178 -24.73 -11.24 13.76
N ASN A 179 -25.46 -12.09 14.49
CA ASN A 179 -25.69 -11.88 15.92
C ASN A 179 -24.44 -12.31 16.71
N TRP A 180 -23.48 -11.41 16.86
CA TRP A 180 -22.22 -11.62 17.56
C TRP A 180 -22.28 -11.03 18.98
N ASP A 181 -21.90 -11.82 19.99
CA ASP A 181 -21.72 -11.36 21.37
C ASP A 181 -20.31 -10.78 21.54
N ASP A 182 -20.24 -9.48 21.79
CA ASP A 182 -19.00 -8.73 21.88
C ASP A 182 -18.37 -8.70 23.29
N SER A 183 -19.04 -9.28 24.29
CA SER A 183 -18.65 -9.22 25.71
C SER A 183 -17.21 -9.68 25.95
N ASN A 184 -16.80 -10.79 25.32
CA ASN A 184 -15.44 -11.32 25.44
C ASN A 184 -14.40 -10.40 24.79
N THR A 185 -14.70 -9.90 23.59
CA THR A 185 -13.79 -9.00 22.86
C THR A 185 -13.66 -7.63 23.54
N GLU A 186 -14.73 -7.10 24.13
CA GLU A 186 -14.69 -5.87 24.92
C GLU A 186 -13.87 -6.05 26.20
N ALA A 187 -14.09 -7.13 26.95
CA ALA A 187 -13.31 -7.44 28.15
C ALA A 187 -11.82 -7.56 27.84
N GLU A 188 -11.48 -8.22 26.73
CA GLU A 188 -10.12 -8.35 26.24
C GLU A 188 -9.46 -7.01 25.86
N PHE A 189 -10.21 -6.08 25.27
CA PHE A 189 -9.69 -4.74 24.96
C PHE A 189 -9.52 -3.86 26.20
N ASN A 190 -10.29 -4.13 27.26
CA ASN A 190 -10.20 -3.43 28.54
C ASN A 190 -9.12 -3.97 29.49
N LYS A 191 -8.47 -5.10 29.15
CA LYS A 191 -7.32 -5.60 29.91
C LYS A 191 -6.20 -4.57 29.87
N LYS A 192 -5.99 -3.88 30.99
CA LYS A 192 -4.74 -3.18 31.27
C LYS A 192 -3.68 -4.25 31.42
N TYR A 193 -2.75 -4.31 30.47
CA TYR A 193 -1.52 -5.04 30.71
C TYR A 193 -0.78 -4.25 31.79
N GLU A 194 -0.66 -4.84 32.98
CA GLU A 194 0.26 -4.34 34.01
C GLU A 194 1.63 -4.23 33.35
N ASP A 195 2.14 -3.01 33.28
CA ASP A 195 3.43 -2.72 32.66
C ASP A 195 4.50 -3.32 33.57
N LEU A 196 4.90 -4.56 33.29
CA LEU A 196 5.96 -5.27 34.03
C LEU A 196 7.35 -4.59 33.88
N LEU A 197 7.42 -3.46 33.15
CA LEU A 197 8.59 -2.58 33.05
C LEU A 197 8.51 -1.34 33.96
N ASP A 198 7.42 -1.12 34.71
CA ASP A 198 7.45 -0.19 35.83
C ASP A 198 8.12 -0.89 37.01
N GLY A 199 9.41 -0.64 37.20
CA GLY A 199 10.26 -1.18 38.27
C GLY A 199 9.91 -0.69 39.68
N SER A 200 8.64 -0.42 39.93
CA SER A 200 8.11 0.12 41.18
C SER A 200 7.31 -0.96 41.91
N GLN A 201 7.99 -1.99 42.43
CA GLN A 201 7.39 -2.89 43.41
C GLN A 201 7.26 -2.16 44.77
N PRO A 202 6.06 -1.97 45.34
CA PRO A 202 5.93 -2.00 46.77
C PRO A 202 5.78 -3.48 47.18
N LEU A 203 6.83 -4.03 47.78
CA LEU A 203 6.74 -5.27 48.57
C LEU A 203 5.73 -5.06 49.70
N SER A 204 4.45 -5.28 49.42
CA SER A 204 3.44 -5.44 50.46
C SER A 204 3.47 -6.90 50.91
N ARG A 205 4.19 -7.09 52.02
CA ARG A 205 4.18 -8.27 52.86
C ARG A 205 2.75 -8.75 53.08
N ARG A 206 2.37 -9.85 52.44
CA ARG A 206 1.15 -10.59 52.79
C ARG A 206 1.54 -11.67 53.79
N GLU A 207 1.14 -11.48 55.04
CA GLU A 207 1.14 -12.52 56.07
C GLU A 207 0.18 -13.63 55.63
N TYR A 208 0.75 -14.75 55.20
CA TYR A 208 0.06 -16.03 55.15
C TYR A 208 0.38 -16.83 56.42
N LEU A 209 -0.69 -17.24 57.09
CA LEU A 209 -0.64 -18.13 58.23
C LEU A 209 0.05 -19.44 57.86
N VAL A 210 0.93 -19.86 58.76
CA VAL A 210 1.63 -21.13 58.76
C VAL A 210 0.64 -22.23 59.12
N GLU A 211 0.55 -23.27 58.30
CA GLU A 211 0.26 -24.61 58.80
C GLU A 211 1.28 -25.60 58.22
N SER A 212 1.84 -26.36 59.15
CA SER A 212 3.13 -27.04 59.10
C SER A 212 3.12 -28.33 58.26
N SER A 213 4.25 -28.65 57.62
CA SER A 213 4.92 -29.96 57.74
C SER A 213 6.31 -29.98 57.08
N SER A 214 7.32 -29.95 57.95
CA SER A 214 8.54 -30.79 57.97
C SER A 214 9.58 -30.79 56.83
N ILE A 215 10.71 -30.13 57.11
CA ILE A 215 12.14 -30.59 57.16
C ILE A 215 12.67 -31.34 55.89
N ILE A 216 13.74 -30.88 55.21
CA ILE A 216 15.18 -31.16 55.50
C ILE A 216 16.10 -30.03 54.96
N LEU A 217 17.18 -29.76 55.71
CA LEU A 217 18.24 -28.75 55.50
C LEU A 217 19.51 -29.29 54.79
N LEU A 218 20.19 -28.35 54.10
CA LEU A 218 21.65 -28.15 53.88
C LEU A 218 22.44 -29.03 52.86
N PRO A 219 23.63 -28.59 52.36
CA PRO A 219 24.23 -27.24 52.32
C PRO A 219 24.70 -26.77 50.92
N LYS A 220 24.95 -25.45 50.87
CA LYS A 220 25.81 -24.74 49.91
C LYS A 220 27.24 -25.29 49.91
N ASP A 221 27.88 -25.23 48.75
CA ASP A 221 29.28 -24.82 48.65
C ASP A 221 29.45 -23.81 47.51
N GLY A 222 30.18 -22.74 47.80
CA GLY A 222 30.55 -21.71 46.83
C GLY A 222 32.01 -21.88 46.41
N SER A 223 32.34 -21.38 45.22
CA SER A 223 33.58 -20.61 45.00
C SER A 223 33.57 -19.95 43.64
N SER A 224 33.93 -18.66 43.69
CA SER A 224 34.40 -17.81 42.60
C SER A 224 35.63 -18.39 41.89
N VAL A 225 35.81 -18.09 40.60
CA VAL A 225 37.07 -17.56 40.02
C VAL A 225 36.78 -17.06 38.59
N SER A 226 37.31 -15.88 38.27
CA SER A 226 37.25 -15.20 36.96
C SER A 226 38.48 -15.55 36.09
N PRO A 227 38.71 -14.87 34.94
CA PRO A 227 38.77 -15.43 33.59
C PRO A 227 40.20 -15.77 33.10
N PRO A 228 40.36 -16.17 31.83
CA PRO A 228 41.38 -15.49 31.04
C PRO A 228 40.88 -15.06 29.65
N ALA A 229 41.41 -13.91 29.23
CA ALA A 229 41.40 -13.41 27.87
C ALA A 229 42.52 -14.07 27.05
N GLU A 230 42.30 -14.18 25.74
CA GLU A 230 43.18 -13.78 24.63
C GLU A 230 42.94 -14.65 23.39
N GLY A 231 42.98 -14.04 22.20
CA GLY A 231 43.37 -14.76 20.99
C GLY A 231 42.45 -14.72 19.77
N ASN A 232 42.38 -13.55 19.13
CA ASN A 232 42.57 -13.36 17.69
C ASN A 232 41.55 -13.85 16.63
N THR A 233 41.08 -12.83 15.89
CA THR A 233 40.99 -12.73 14.42
C THR A 233 40.02 -13.59 13.59
N ASN A 234 39.16 -12.84 12.89
CA ASN A 234 38.77 -12.97 11.48
C ASN A 234 37.55 -13.84 11.09
N GLN A 235 36.79 -13.24 10.16
CA GLN A 235 35.86 -13.80 9.18
C GLN A 235 34.37 -13.95 9.55
N LEU A 236 33.68 -12.83 9.31
CA LEU A 236 32.65 -12.68 8.26
C LEU A 236 32.21 -13.98 7.56
N LEU A 237 30.95 -14.39 7.79
CA LEU A 237 30.20 -15.28 6.91
C LEU A 237 28.78 -14.75 6.75
N GLN A 238 28.53 -14.06 5.62
CA GLN A 238 27.33 -14.33 4.82
C GLN A 238 27.40 -15.77 4.32
N PRO A 239 26.26 -16.42 4.05
CA PRO A 239 25.94 -16.81 2.66
C PRO A 239 24.41 -16.93 2.44
N LEU A 240 23.80 -17.01 1.25
CA LEU A 240 24.17 -17.00 -0.16
C LEU A 240 22.84 -16.86 -0.93
N VAL A 241 22.86 -16.13 -2.05
CA VAL A 241 21.96 -16.38 -3.18
C VAL A 241 22.56 -17.54 -4.00
N PRO A 242 21.74 -18.43 -4.59
CA PRO A 242 22.17 -19.21 -5.76
C PRO A 242 21.32 -18.94 -7.02
N PRO A 243 21.81 -19.34 -8.22
CA PRO A 243 21.98 -18.42 -9.33
C PRO A 243 21.16 -18.75 -10.60
N THR A 244 21.19 -17.78 -11.52
CA THR A 244 20.91 -17.87 -12.95
C THR A 244 22.03 -18.55 -13.75
N LYS A 245 21.66 -19.14 -14.89
CA LYS A 245 22.35 -19.20 -16.22
C LYS A 245 21.38 -19.93 -17.17
N SER A 246 21.24 -19.71 -18.48
CA SER A 246 21.50 -18.66 -19.48
C SER A 246 21.56 -19.38 -20.83
N HIS A 247 20.94 -18.83 -21.89
CA HIS A 247 21.40 -18.75 -23.30
C HIS A 247 20.19 -18.68 -24.26
N SER A 248 19.95 -17.52 -24.91
CA SER A 248 20.39 -17.11 -26.26
C SER A 248 19.51 -17.73 -27.35
N VAL A 249 18.94 -16.99 -28.33
CA VAL A 249 19.62 -16.42 -29.52
C VAL A 249 18.74 -15.31 -30.19
N GLU A 250 19.43 -14.40 -30.91
CA GLU A 250 19.05 -13.33 -31.87
C GLU A 250 17.98 -13.72 -32.92
N THR A 251 17.33 -12.85 -33.71
CA THR A 251 17.77 -11.70 -34.56
C THR A 251 16.54 -10.92 -35.05
N GLY A 252 16.71 -9.66 -35.48
CA GLY A 252 15.98 -9.17 -36.67
C GLY A 252 15.35 -7.77 -36.59
N HIS A 253 15.67 -6.94 -37.57
CA HIS A 253 15.57 -5.48 -37.62
C HIS A 253 14.69 -5.04 -38.80
N ILE A 254 13.54 -4.37 -38.62
CA ILE A 254 12.85 -3.66 -39.73
C ILE A 254 11.93 -2.52 -39.19
N SER A 255 12.21 -1.28 -39.59
CA SER A 255 11.23 -0.16 -39.69
C SER A 255 10.71 -0.12 -41.14
N PRO A 256 9.51 0.42 -41.47
CA PRO A 256 9.46 1.85 -41.81
C PRO A 256 8.10 2.60 -41.71
N THR A 257 8.23 3.93 -41.82
CA THR A 257 7.41 4.93 -42.57
C THR A 257 6.20 5.69 -41.99
N ARG A 258 6.25 6.99 -42.32
CA ARG A 258 5.33 8.14 -42.14
C ARG A 258 4.25 8.16 -43.22
N THR A 259 3.14 8.86 -42.93
CA THR A 259 2.23 9.75 -43.74
C THR A 259 0.81 9.63 -43.14
N ASP A 260 -0.11 10.59 -43.09
CA ASP A 260 -0.24 11.98 -43.54
C ASP A 260 -1.25 12.70 -42.64
N GLY A 261 -1.18 14.04 -42.61
CA GLY A 261 -2.13 14.88 -41.89
C GLY A 261 -3.45 15.11 -42.63
N VAL A 262 -4.49 15.47 -41.87
CA VAL A 262 -5.65 16.22 -42.39
C VAL A 262 -5.98 17.33 -41.40
N ILE A 263 -6.09 18.54 -41.95
CA ILE A 263 -6.40 19.81 -41.30
C ILE A 263 -7.91 20.09 -41.37
N ILE A 264 -8.39 20.93 -40.44
CA ILE A 264 -9.58 21.83 -40.46
C ILE A 264 -10.97 21.20 -40.28
N ASN A 265 -11.95 21.79 -39.56
CA ASN A 265 -12.22 23.20 -39.25
C ASN A 265 -13.15 23.36 -38.01
N ASN A 266 -13.12 24.56 -37.44
CA ASN A 266 -13.96 25.04 -36.34
C ASN A 266 -15.29 25.64 -36.84
N SER A 267 -16.26 25.77 -35.92
CA SER A 267 -17.47 26.65 -35.90
C SER A 267 -18.80 26.05 -36.40
N GLN A 268 -19.81 25.93 -35.51
CA GLN A 268 -20.90 26.90 -35.33
C GLN A 268 -22.01 26.38 -34.38
N ALA A 269 -22.56 27.30 -33.60
CA ALA A 269 -23.61 27.09 -32.61
C ALA A 269 -25.03 27.12 -33.24
N GLY A 270 -25.95 26.32 -32.68
CA GLY A 270 -27.40 26.28 -32.97
C GLY A 270 -28.17 25.50 -31.87
N PRO A 271 -29.50 25.71 -31.70
CA PRO A 271 -30.24 25.69 -30.41
C PRO A 271 -30.70 24.29 -29.90
N PRO A 272 -31.25 24.18 -28.67
CA PRO A 272 -31.31 22.93 -27.92
C PRO A 272 -32.65 22.20 -28.10
N ALA A 273 -32.72 21.24 -29.00
CA ALA A 273 -33.85 20.29 -29.04
C ALA A 273 -33.44 18.81 -29.28
N ASP A 274 -32.18 18.53 -29.64
CA ASP A 274 -31.77 17.21 -30.17
C ASP A 274 -30.89 16.35 -29.25
N GLU A 275 -30.68 16.75 -27.99
CA GLU A 275 -29.68 16.11 -27.12
C GLU A 275 -30.11 14.73 -26.59
N LYS A 276 -31.42 14.52 -26.36
CA LYS A 276 -31.96 13.21 -25.93
C LYS A 276 -31.95 12.15 -27.03
N SER A 277 -32.15 12.54 -28.29
CA SER A 277 -32.14 11.65 -29.46
C SER A 277 -30.72 11.17 -29.79
N ARG A 278 -29.74 12.08 -29.67
CA ARG A 278 -28.32 11.78 -29.92
C ARG A 278 -27.74 10.88 -28.83
N MET A 279 -28.10 11.11 -27.57
CA MET A 279 -27.64 10.27 -26.45
C MET A 279 -28.14 8.82 -26.54
N ARG A 280 -29.41 8.61 -26.95
CA ARG A 280 -29.97 7.25 -27.13
C ARG A 280 -29.34 6.48 -28.28
N ARG A 281 -29.03 7.15 -29.39
CA ARG A 281 -28.31 6.54 -30.52
C ARG A 281 -26.88 6.15 -30.15
N ASN A 282 -26.16 7.04 -29.46
CA ASN A 282 -24.80 6.75 -28.99
C ASN A 282 -24.75 5.59 -27.98
N ALA A 283 -25.76 5.46 -27.10
CA ALA A 283 -25.84 4.33 -26.16
C ALA A 283 -26.13 3.00 -26.89
N SER A 284 -26.98 3.01 -27.92
CA SER A 284 -27.26 1.83 -28.75
C SER A 284 -26.00 1.34 -29.47
N ASP A 285 -25.24 2.27 -30.06
CA ASP A 285 -24.00 1.94 -30.79
C ASP A 285 -22.91 1.39 -29.87
N VAL A 286 -22.82 1.89 -28.63
CA VAL A 286 -21.86 1.37 -27.63
C VAL A 286 -22.24 -0.05 -27.19
N LEU A 287 -23.53 -0.33 -26.98
CA LEU A 287 -24.02 -1.66 -26.61
C LEU A 287 -23.83 -2.67 -27.75
N GLU A 288 -24.05 -2.25 -29.00
CA GLU A 288 -23.85 -3.10 -30.18
C GLU A 288 -22.37 -3.44 -30.39
N LYS A 289 -21.48 -2.46 -30.22
CA LYS A 289 -20.02 -2.70 -30.24
C LYS A 289 -19.57 -3.63 -29.11
N ALA A 290 -20.14 -3.49 -27.91
CA ALA A 290 -19.83 -4.39 -26.79
C ALA A 290 -20.27 -5.84 -27.08
N ARG A 291 -21.46 -6.03 -27.65
CA ARG A 291 -21.95 -7.36 -28.07
C ARG A 291 -21.08 -7.98 -29.16
N ALA A 292 -20.68 -7.19 -30.16
CA ALA A 292 -19.77 -7.64 -31.22
C ALA A 292 -18.40 -8.06 -30.68
N ALA A 293 -17.87 -7.34 -29.68
CA ALA A 293 -16.61 -7.68 -29.04
C ALA A 293 -16.69 -8.99 -28.23
N ILE A 294 -17.79 -9.22 -27.50
CA ILE A 294 -18.03 -10.48 -26.78
C ILE A 294 -18.10 -11.66 -27.75
N ALA A 295 -18.88 -11.53 -28.83
CA ALA A 295 -18.99 -12.57 -29.85
C ALA A 295 -17.66 -12.84 -30.59
N ALA A 296 -16.79 -11.84 -30.72
CA ALA A 296 -15.44 -12.03 -31.27
C ALA A 296 -14.53 -12.77 -30.30
N ALA A 297 -14.59 -12.46 -28.99
CA ALA A 297 -13.83 -13.14 -27.96
C ALA A 297 -14.24 -14.62 -27.82
N GLU A 298 -15.53 -14.92 -27.85
CA GLU A 298 -16.03 -16.31 -27.79
C GLU A 298 -15.57 -17.14 -28.98
N ARG A 299 -15.61 -16.57 -30.20
CA ARG A 299 -15.08 -17.22 -31.41
C ARG A 299 -13.58 -17.48 -31.31
N ALA A 300 -12.80 -16.54 -30.79
CA ALA A 300 -11.37 -16.72 -30.57
C ALA A 300 -11.09 -17.83 -29.54
N CYS A 301 -11.83 -17.87 -28.43
CA CYS A 301 -11.72 -18.94 -27.44
C CYS A 301 -12.13 -20.31 -28.00
N ALA A 302 -13.18 -20.39 -28.83
CA ALA A 302 -13.58 -21.62 -29.48
C ALA A 302 -12.50 -22.14 -30.45
N ALA A 303 -11.92 -21.25 -31.26
CA ALA A 303 -10.82 -21.60 -32.16
C ALA A 303 -9.57 -22.08 -31.39
N ALA A 304 -9.23 -21.43 -30.28
CA ALA A 304 -8.12 -21.84 -29.43
C ALA A 304 -8.32 -23.23 -28.82
N ARG A 305 -9.55 -23.57 -28.38
CA ARG A 305 -9.88 -24.91 -27.89
C ARG A 305 -9.78 -25.97 -29.00
N ALA A 306 -10.35 -25.69 -30.17
CA ALA A 306 -10.27 -26.59 -31.32
C ALA A 306 -8.80 -26.84 -31.73
N ALA A 307 -7.96 -25.80 -31.71
CA ALA A 307 -6.53 -25.95 -31.96
C ALA A 307 -5.83 -26.82 -30.89
N ALA A 308 -6.19 -26.66 -29.61
CA ALA A 308 -5.64 -27.47 -28.53
C ALA A 308 -6.03 -28.95 -28.64
N ASP A 309 -7.25 -29.25 -29.11
CA ASP A 309 -7.72 -30.63 -29.28
C ASP A 309 -7.03 -31.32 -30.46
N LEU A 310 -6.77 -30.61 -31.56
CA LEU A 310 -5.97 -31.13 -32.68
C LEU A 310 -4.53 -31.47 -32.28
N VAL A 311 -3.93 -30.70 -31.37
CA VAL A 311 -2.58 -31.01 -30.82
C VAL A 311 -2.63 -32.28 -29.96
N ARG A 312 -3.73 -32.52 -29.26
CA ARG A 312 -3.94 -33.72 -28.44
C ARG A 312 -4.13 -34.97 -29.30
N GLU A 313 -4.87 -34.88 -30.41
CA GLU A 313 -5.07 -36.00 -31.34
C GLU A 313 -3.80 -36.35 -32.15
N LYS A 314 -2.94 -35.37 -32.41
CA LYS A 314 -1.70 -35.57 -33.20
C LYS A 314 -0.52 -36.12 -32.38
N SER A 315 -0.71 -36.38 -31.09
CA SER A 315 0.27 -36.99 -30.20
C SER A 315 -0.11 -38.46 -29.93
N PRO A 316 0.39 -39.44 -30.71
CA PRO A 316 0.16 -40.84 -30.39
C PRO A 316 0.90 -41.18 -29.08
N CYS A 317 0.14 -41.67 -28.12
CA CYS A 317 0.60 -42.16 -26.82
C CYS A 317 1.69 -43.23 -27.03
N ALA A 318 2.94 -42.89 -26.75
CA ALA A 318 4.03 -43.87 -26.64
C ALA A 318 3.83 -44.65 -25.34
N ALA A 319 3.13 -45.77 -25.42
CA ALA A 319 3.15 -46.80 -24.41
C ALA A 319 4.47 -47.57 -24.52
N THR A 320 5.35 -47.45 -23.53
CA THR A 320 6.41 -48.43 -23.27
C THR A 320 6.43 -48.72 -21.77
N SER A 321 5.81 -49.84 -21.39
CA SER A 321 5.97 -50.49 -20.09
C SER A 321 7.07 -51.54 -20.22
N ASP A 322 8.15 -51.30 -19.47
CA ASP A 322 9.24 -52.17 -19.02
C ASP A 322 9.36 -53.61 -19.58
N ALA A 323 10.49 -53.86 -20.25
CA ALA A 323 11.02 -55.19 -20.50
C ALA A 323 11.85 -55.67 -19.30
N HIS A 324 11.43 -56.81 -18.73
CA HIS A 324 12.18 -57.63 -17.79
C HIS A 324 13.40 -58.25 -18.49
N ILE A 325 14.59 -58.08 -17.90
CA ILE A 325 15.82 -58.80 -18.28
C ILE A 325 15.81 -60.14 -17.55
N GLY A 326 15.83 -61.23 -18.32
CA GLY A 326 16.07 -62.59 -17.85
C GLY A 326 17.05 -63.31 -18.77
N ILE A 327 18.27 -63.48 -18.25
CA ILE A 327 19.38 -64.41 -18.61
C ILE A 327 19.79 -64.46 -20.08
#